data_AF-A0A8W8MC21-F1
#
_entry.id   AF-A0A8W8MC21-F1
#
_cell.length_a   1.000
_cell.length_b   1.000
_cell.length_c   1.000
_cell.angle_alpha   90.00
_cell.angle_beta   90.00
_cell.angle_gamma   90.00
#
_symmetry.space_group_name_H-M   'P 1'
#
loop_
_entity.id
_entity.type
_entity.pdbx_description
1 polymer ?
#
loop_
_entity_poly.entity_id
_entity_poly.type
_entity_poly.pdbx_seq_one_letter_code
_entity_poly.pdbx_strand_id
1 'polypeptide(L)' 'TMVITRILSERSTNALGDFEVTYTYDPAAVKIVEEFRQNIKEISLKMHQRNEKLVQKYEYLYPEEIPNSISI' A
#
# COMPACT_ATOMS: atom_id res chain seq x y z
N THR A 1 22.37 -11.97 -13.93
CA THR A 1 20.93 -12.25 -13.70
C THR A 1 20.29 -11.40 -12.60
N MET A 2 21.05 -10.76 -11.69
CA MET A 2 20.47 -9.96 -10.58
C MET A 2 20.00 -8.53 -10.93
N VAL A 3 20.43 -7.96 -12.07
CA VAL A 3 20.11 -6.57 -12.43
C VAL A 3 18.63 -6.39 -12.79
N ILE A 4 18.07 -7.29 -13.60
CA ILE A 4 16.66 -7.25 -14.00
C ILE A 4 15.76 -7.39 -12.78
N THR A 5 16.06 -8.36 -11.89
CA THR A 5 15.30 -8.54 -10.64
C THR A 5 15.31 -7.30 -9.77
N ARG A 6 16.45 -6.59 -9.67
CA ARG A 6 16.52 -5.34 -8.90
C ARG A 6 15.63 -4.26 -9.51
N ILE A 7 15.73 -4.05 -10.82
CA ILE A 7 14.93 -3.04 -11.54
C ILE A 7 13.44 -3.33 -11.37
N LEU A 8 13.00 -4.57 -11.59
CA LEU A 8 11.59 -4.95 -11.48
C LEU A 8 11.06 -4.99 -10.03
N SER A 9 11.94 -4.93 -9.02
CA SER A 9 11.54 -4.83 -7.60
C SER A 9 11.39 -3.38 -7.14
N GLU A 10 11.73 -2.40 -7.97
CA GLU A 10 11.57 -0.98 -7.65
C GLU A 10 10.09 -0.57 -7.70
N ARG A 11 9.68 0.24 -6.74
CA ARG A 11 8.30 0.74 -6.63
C ARG A 11 8.19 2.07 -7.37
N SER A 12 7.27 2.13 -8.34
CA SER A 12 7.19 3.26 -9.27
C SER A 12 5.93 4.13 -9.11
N THR A 13 4.98 3.79 -8.24
CA THR A 13 3.73 4.54 -8.05
C THR A 13 3.40 4.76 -6.58
N ASN A 14 2.48 5.69 -6.31
CA ASN A 14 1.95 5.95 -4.97
C ASN A 14 1.37 4.70 -4.30
N ALA A 15 1.43 4.70 -2.97
CA ALA A 15 0.93 3.64 -2.12
C ALA A 15 -0.60 3.49 -2.20
N LEU A 16 -1.11 2.33 -1.76
CA LEU A 16 -2.51 1.98 -1.82
C LEU A 16 -3.40 3.01 -1.09
N GLY A 17 -4.34 3.62 -1.83
CA GLY A 17 -5.25 4.65 -1.32
C GLY A 17 -4.72 6.09 -1.42
N ASP A 18 -3.47 6.28 -1.84
CA ASP A 18 -2.90 7.58 -2.19
C ASP A 18 -3.09 7.91 -3.68
N PHE A 19 -4.32 8.26 -4.03
CA PHE A 19 -4.73 8.56 -5.40
C PHE A 19 -4.18 9.92 -5.85
N GLU A 20 -3.38 9.92 -6.92
CA GLU A 20 -2.88 11.15 -7.55
C GLU A 20 -4.01 12.04 -8.08
N VAL A 21 -5.05 11.41 -8.63
CA VAL A 21 -6.26 12.11 -9.09
C VAL A 21 -7.48 11.56 -8.36
N THR A 22 -8.24 12.46 -7.73
CA THR A 22 -9.49 12.12 -7.05
C THR A 22 -10.66 12.40 -7.99
N TYR A 23 -11.31 11.34 -8.47
CA TYR A 23 -12.54 11.41 -9.28
C TYR A 23 -13.82 11.26 -8.45
N THR A 24 -13.68 11.01 -7.15
CA THR A 24 -14.79 10.79 -6.22
C THR A 24 -15.20 12.12 -5.60
N TYR A 25 -16.34 12.66 -6.03
CA TYR A 25 -16.88 13.93 -5.53
C TYR A 25 -18.18 13.80 -4.76
N ASP A 26 -18.91 12.68 -4.94
CA ASP A 26 -20.10 12.41 -4.15
C ASP A 26 -19.74 12.29 -2.66
N PRO A 27 -20.40 13.04 -1.76
CA PRO A 27 -20.03 13.06 -0.34
C PRO A 27 -20.09 11.68 0.34
N ALA A 28 -21.04 10.83 -0.05
CA ALA A 28 -21.12 9.47 0.51
C ALA A 28 -19.95 8.62 0.02
N ALA A 29 -19.58 8.74 -1.25
CA ALA A 29 -18.43 8.05 -1.82
C ALA A 29 -17.08 8.55 -1.25
N VAL A 30 -16.94 9.85 -0.98
CA VAL A 30 -15.75 10.41 -0.32
C VAL A 30 -15.56 9.79 1.07
N LYS A 31 -16.63 9.69 1.86
CA LYS A 31 -16.59 9.05 3.17
C LYS A 31 -16.11 7.59 3.11
N ILE A 32 -16.57 6.85 2.11
CA ILE A 32 -16.13 5.45 1.88
C ILE A 32 -14.62 5.39 1.59
N VAL A 33 -14.09 6.32 0.80
CA VAL A 33 -12.65 6.40 0.51
C VAL A 33 -11.84 6.74 1.77
N GLU A 34 -12.35 7.61 2.63
CA GLU A 34 -11.72 7.93 3.92
C GLU A 34 -11.71 6.72 4.87
N GLU A 35 -12.83 6.01 4.97
CA GLU A 35 -12.92 4.76 5.74
C GLU A 35 -11.95 3.70 5.21
N PHE A 36 -11.83 3.56 3.89
CA PHE A 36 -10.85 2.68 3.26
C PHE A 36 -9.41 3.03 3.66
N ARG A 37 -9.03 4.32 3.60
CA ARG A 37 -7.69 4.79 4.03
C ARG A 37 -7.44 4.50 5.50
N GLN A 38 -8.44 4.68 6.35
CA GLN A 38 -8.32 4.42 7.78
C GLN A 38 -8.13 2.92 8.07
N ASN A 39 -8.93 2.07 7.44
CA ASN A 39 -8.83 0.62 7.57
C ASN A 39 -7.45 0.12 7.14
N ILE A 40 -6.90 0.66 6.05
CA ILE A 40 -5.57 0.33 5.58
C ILE A 40 -4.48 0.69 6.61
N LYS A 41 -4.55 1.87 7.22
CA LYS A 41 -3.59 2.28 8.26
C LYS A 41 -3.63 1.34 9.46
N GLU A 42 -4.82 0.92 9.88
CA GLU A 42 -4.99 -0.03 10.98
C GLU A 42 -4.43 -1.42 10.65
N ILE A 43 -4.61 -1.87 9.40
CA ILE A 43 -4.01 -3.12 8.92
C ILE A 43 -2.49 -3.01 8.95
N SER A 44 -1.92 -1.92 8.42
CA SER A 44 -0.48 -1.68 8.43
C SER A 44 0.09 -1.75 9.86
N LEU A 45 -0.54 -1.06 10.82
CA LEU A 45 -0.14 -1.10 12.23
C LEU A 45 -0.13 -2.53 12.81
N LYS A 46 -1.19 -3.30 12.56
CA LYS A 46 -1.28 -4.71 13.00
C LYS A 46 -0.21 -5.57 12.34
N MET A 47 0.12 -5.31 11.08
CA MET A 47 1.17 -6.03 10.36
C MET A 47 2.56 -5.74 10.92
N HIS A 48 2.87 -4.48 11.25
CA HIS A 48 4.12 -4.10 11.92
C HIS A 48 4.26 -4.81 13.26
N GLN A 49 3.24 -4.73 14.12
CA GLN A 49 3.21 -5.40 15.43
C GLN A 49 3.38 -6.93 15.33
N ARG A 50 2.80 -7.55 14.31
CA ARG A 50 2.99 -8.99 14.04
C ARG A 50 4.43 -9.27 13.62
N ASN A 51 4.97 -8.46 12.71
CA ASN A 51 6.28 -8.69 12.11
C ASN A 51 7.44 -8.49 13.10
N GLU A 52 7.27 -7.71 14.16
CA GLU A 52 8.22 -7.62 15.28
C GLU A 52 8.53 -8.97 15.93
N LYS A 53 7.59 -9.92 15.86
CA LYS A 53 7.72 -11.26 16.46
C LYS A 53 8.32 -12.29 15.51
N LEU A 54 8.57 -11.92 14.25
CA LEU A 54 9.06 -12.84 13.21
C LEU A 54 10.57 -12.70 13.07
N VAL A 55 11.26 -13.85 12.96
CA VAL A 55 12.70 -13.88 12.62
C VAL A 55 12.94 -13.28 11.25
N GLN A 56 12.05 -13.55 10.30
CA GLN A 56 12.03 -12.95 8.98
C GLN A 56 10.74 -12.17 8.79
N LYS A 57 10.86 -10.85 8.66
CA LYS A 57 9.71 -9.95 8.46
C LYS A 57 9.10 -10.19 7.08
N TYR A 58 7.78 -10.08 7.00
CA TYR A 58 7.04 -10.16 5.75
C TYR A 58 6.49 -8.78 5.38
N GLU A 59 7.23 -8.05 4.55
CA GLU A 59 7.02 -6.62 4.30
C GLU A 59 6.30 -6.35 2.97
N TYR A 60 6.20 -7.36 2.10
CA TYR A 60 5.69 -7.21 0.73
C TYR A 60 4.23 -6.74 0.62
N LEU A 61 3.42 -6.97 1.66
CA LEU A 61 2.01 -6.55 1.70
C LEU A 61 1.75 -5.42 2.69
N TYR A 62 2.79 -4.75 3.18
CA TYR A 62 2.56 -3.50 3.89
C TYR A 62 1.83 -2.55 2.96
N PRO A 63 0.69 -1.97 3.37
CA PRO A 63 -0.08 -1.13 2.47
C PRO A 63 0.67 0.08 1.91
N GLU A 64 1.63 0.62 2.66
CA GLU A 64 2.57 1.65 2.21
C GLU A 64 3.54 1.18 1.10
N GLU A 65 3.69 -0.13 0.94
CA GLU A 65 4.55 -0.76 -0.08
C GLU A 65 3.75 -1.32 -1.28
N ILE A 66 2.41 -1.32 -1.21
CA ILE A 66 1.53 -1.79 -2.29
C ILE A 66 1.23 -0.62 -3.23
N PRO A 67 1.55 -0.70 -4.53
CA PRO A 67 1.20 0.33 -5.50
C PRO A 67 -0.30 0.35 -5.82
N ASN A 68 -0.86 1.51 -6.13
CA ASN A 68 -2.25 1.64 -6.61
C ASN A 68 -2.52 0.94 -7.95
N SER A 69 -1.48 0.67 -8.75
CA SER A 69 -1.62 0.05 -10.07
C SER A 69 -0.36 -0.73 -10.45
N ILE A 70 -0.47 -1.59 -11.47
CA ILE A 70 0.69 -2.27 -12.05
C ILE A 70 1.29 -1.33 -13.10
N SER A 71 2.49 -0.82 -12.82
CA SER A 71 3.23 0.09 -13.71
C SER A 71 4.68 -0.37 -13.94
N ILE A 72 4.99 -1.63 -13.60
CA ILE A 72 6.31 -2.26 -13.73
C ILE A 72 6.18 -3.73 -14.11
#